data_AF-A0A2I0VPI2-F1
#
_entry.id   AF-A0A2I0VPI2-F1
#
_cell.length_a   1.000
_cell.length_b   1.000
_cell.length_c   1.000
_cell.angle_alpha   90.00
_cell.angle_beta   90.00
_cell.angle_gamma   90.00
#
_symmetry.space_group_name_H-M   'P 1'
#
loop_
_entity.id
_entity.type
_entity.pdbx_description
1 polymer ?
#
loop_
_entity_poly.entity_id
_entity_poly.type
_entity_poly.pdbx_seq_one_letter_code
_entity_poly.pdbx_strand_id
1 'polypeptide(L)'
;MLTSADVDATYHHTSIHILFLLRFLLPQLTIAYVIPLDFSYSSAIKTPITCYYCFTCFSWSFYIIMLDPIKPTCFLFFTFSSFVDLKNISASIYSVELCNRLREFLIACPPTSPSPHVVDLVIAAADIQKDLINWNICHVKGGVDAKELFHLYIIIWIQDKRLQLLESCKQDKVKWSAATTQHLTTPFVDEIYDLLRNTLKEYDVIICRWPEYTSPLENVIAEVEKSVIEALERQYADALAPLKDALSPKKFGLKYVQKLAKRSHLGPYTVHDDLGLLLNSIKRLLDVLHPNVEEHFKSWASYVPAGVNNSVGEQLSEVTVTLRAKLRIYLQAIVEKLVLNSHSQRATKLKKIIRYSKDFMAESDIRNRMQPLKDQLVEIIYHLHTIFEMPVFVSLCRCFWDRLGQDVLTCLEDKKNRSWYKSARVTVSILNDTFASQMQQLLANVVEKDMEPPSSIMEVRSVLCKDAPSHRDSNFYY
;
A
#
# COMPACT_ATOMS: atom_id res chain seq x y z
N MET A 1 -38.96 32.56 9.43
CA MET A 1 -39.65 31.53 10.22
C MET A 1 -38.80 30.27 10.18
N LEU A 2 -37.93 30.11 11.16
CA LEU A 2 -37.31 28.84 11.54
C LEU A 2 -37.62 28.71 13.03
N THR A 3 -38.24 27.59 13.38
CA THR A 3 -38.92 27.31 14.64
C THR A 3 -37.93 27.07 15.78
N SER A 4 -38.34 27.43 17.00
CA SER A 4 -37.56 27.37 18.26
C SER A 4 -37.08 25.97 18.69
N ALA A 5 -37.25 24.94 17.86
CA ALA A 5 -36.81 23.57 18.15
C ALA A 5 -35.33 23.32 17.79
N ASP A 6 -34.74 24.08 16.85
CA ASP A 6 -33.32 23.89 16.45
C ASP A 6 -32.32 24.51 17.44
N VAL A 7 -32.77 25.44 18.27
CA VAL A 7 -31.94 26.10 19.29
C VAL A 7 -31.79 25.20 20.53
N ASP A 8 -32.82 24.44 20.90
CA ASP A 8 -32.75 23.53 22.05
C ASP A 8 -31.88 22.30 21.78
N ALA A 9 -31.80 21.83 20.53
CA ALA A 9 -30.93 20.71 20.16
C ALA A 9 -29.43 21.08 20.21
N THR A 10 -29.07 22.32 19.87
CA THR A 10 -27.69 22.82 19.90
C THR A 10 -27.21 23.11 21.33
N TYR A 11 -28.10 23.55 22.23
CA TYR A 11 -27.81 23.71 23.66
C TYR A 11 -27.69 22.38 24.42
N HIS A 12 -28.45 21.35 24.03
CA HIS A 12 -28.33 20.02 24.63
C HIS A 12 -27.03 19.31 24.23
N HIS A 13 -26.57 19.43 22.98
CA HIS A 13 -25.32 18.81 22.54
C HIS A 13 -24.07 19.45 23.18
N THR A 14 -24.05 20.78 23.30
CA THR A 14 -22.95 21.55 23.92
C THR A 14 -22.81 21.31 25.42
N SER A 15 -23.93 21.15 26.14
CA SER A 15 -23.92 20.78 27.56
C SER A 15 -23.32 19.40 27.79
N ILE A 16 -23.56 18.44 26.89
CA ILE A 16 -23.02 17.07 26.98
C ILE A 16 -21.50 17.07 26.78
N HIS A 17 -20.95 17.83 25.84
CA HIS A 17 -19.50 17.87 25.60
C HIS A 17 -18.71 18.56 26.73
N ILE A 18 -19.25 19.64 27.31
CA ILE A 18 -18.65 20.31 28.48
C ILE A 18 -18.75 19.42 29.73
N LEU A 19 -19.87 18.72 29.94
CA LEU A 19 -20.02 17.74 31.02
C LEU A 19 -19.09 16.54 30.85
N PHE A 20 -18.80 16.10 29.62
CA PHE A 20 -17.88 15.00 29.35
C PHE A 20 -16.44 15.37 29.68
N LEU A 21 -16.01 16.59 29.33
CA LEU A 21 -14.70 17.15 29.71
C LEU A 21 -14.56 17.35 31.23
N LEU A 22 -15.62 17.83 31.89
CA LEU A 22 -15.66 17.96 33.35
C LEU A 22 -15.60 16.60 34.05
N ARG A 23 -16.24 15.56 33.50
CA ARG A 23 -16.22 14.19 34.04
C ARG A 23 -14.84 13.53 33.92
N PHE A 24 -14.06 13.90 32.91
CA PHE A 24 -12.66 13.46 32.74
C PHE A 24 -11.70 14.18 33.69
N LEU A 25 -11.98 15.45 34.01
CA LEU A 25 -11.14 16.29 34.87
C LEU A 25 -11.43 16.13 36.38
N LEU A 26 -12.57 15.53 36.77
CA LEU A 26 -12.98 15.35 38.17
C LEU A 26 -13.53 13.93 38.43
N PRO A 27 -12.67 12.94 38.80
CA PRO A 27 -13.12 11.58 39.08
C PRO A 27 -13.83 11.43 40.45
N GLN A 28 -13.93 12.48 41.27
CA GLN A 28 -14.28 12.36 42.69
C GLN A 28 -15.73 12.73 43.07
N LEU A 29 -16.60 13.04 42.12
CA LEU A 29 -17.97 13.51 42.40
C LEU A 29 -19.05 12.47 42.04
N THR A 30 -18.96 11.29 42.66
CA THR A 30 -20.09 10.35 42.74
C THR A 30 -20.18 9.72 44.12
N ILE A 31 -20.63 10.47 45.13
CA ILE A 31 -21.36 9.90 46.28
C ILE A 31 -22.48 10.87 46.68
N ALA A 32 -23.66 10.28 46.89
CA ALA A 32 -24.97 10.88 46.95
C ALA A 32 -25.28 11.71 48.21
N TYR A 33 -26.21 12.65 48.04
CA TYR A 33 -26.98 13.32 49.10
C TYR A 33 -27.74 12.30 49.96
N VAL A 34 -27.40 12.21 51.25
CA VAL A 34 -28.34 11.94 52.35
C VAL A 34 -27.85 12.73 53.58
N ILE A 35 -28.62 13.73 53.99
CA ILE A 35 -28.47 14.42 55.30
C ILE A 35 -29.35 13.65 56.30
N PRO A 36 -28.85 13.38 57.52
CA PRO A 36 -29.39 14.09 58.68
C PRO A 36 -28.30 14.67 59.61
N LEU A 37 -28.69 15.72 60.31
CA LEU A 37 -27.95 16.49 61.31
C LEU A 37 -27.31 15.61 62.40
N ASP A 38 -26.07 15.93 62.80
CA ASP A 38 -25.73 16.26 64.20
C ASP A 38 -24.30 16.80 64.40
N PHE A 39 -24.15 17.56 65.47
CA PHE A 39 -23.01 18.36 65.96
C PHE A 39 -21.64 17.65 66.12
N SER A 40 -20.54 18.34 65.78
CA SER A 40 -19.42 18.73 66.70
C SER A 40 -18.01 18.78 66.07
N TYR A 41 -17.35 19.93 66.27
CA TYR A 41 -15.93 20.21 66.50
C TYR A 41 -14.79 19.41 65.79
N SER A 42 -13.93 20.22 65.15
CA SER A 42 -12.45 20.20 65.20
C SER A 42 -11.64 19.52 64.08
N SER A 43 -10.64 20.27 63.64
CA SER A 43 -9.38 19.90 62.98
C SER A 43 -9.32 19.72 61.46
N ALA A 44 -9.01 20.84 60.81
CA ALA A 44 -7.83 21.02 59.93
C ALA A 44 -7.53 19.95 58.85
N ILE A 45 -8.03 20.20 57.64
CA ILE A 45 -7.29 19.97 56.38
C ILE A 45 -7.51 21.20 55.48
N LYS A 46 -6.40 21.80 55.02
CA LYS A 46 -6.34 23.02 54.22
C LYS A 46 -6.78 22.78 52.76
N THR A 47 -7.46 23.78 52.20
CA THR A 47 -7.94 23.98 50.80
C THR A 47 -9.24 23.23 50.43
N PRO A 48 -10.31 23.94 49.97
CA PRO A 48 -10.32 24.72 48.71
C PRO A 48 -11.00 26.11 48.82
N ILE A 49 -10.34 27.18 48.35
CA ILE A 49 -10.90 28.56 48.36
C ILE A 49 -11.31 29.05 46.96
N THR A 50 -10.96 28.33 45.88
CA THR A 50 -11.18 28.83 44.51
C THR A 50 -12.54 28.47 43.88
N CYS A 51 -13.29 27.49 44.40
CA CYS A 51 -14.63 27.17 43.86
C CYS A 51 -15.77 28.01 44.46
N TYR A 52 -15.62 28.54 45.67
CA TYR A 52 -16.69 29.29 46.33
C TYR A 52 -16.94 30.68 45.69
N TYR A 53 -15.89 31.30 45.13
CA TYR A 53 -16.00 32.63 44.51
C TYR A 53 -16.76 32.64 43.17
N CYS A 54 -16.77 31.52 42.42
CA CYS A 54 -17.52 31.46 41.16
C CYS A 54 -19.04 31.39 41.39
N PHE A 55 -19.49 30.68 42.42
CA PHE A 55 -20.92 30.55 42.71
C PHE A 55 -21.50 31.80 43.40
N THR A 56 -20.69 32.48 44.24
CA THR A 56 -21.13 33.73 44.89
C THR A 56 -21.21 34.90 43.92
N CYS A 57 -20.36 34.97 42.89
CA CYS A 57 -20.46 36.01 41.86
C CYS A 57 -21.75 35.88 41.04
N PHE A 58 -22.16 34.66 40.68
CA PHE A 58 -23.41 34.44 39.95
C PHE A 58 -24.66 34.76 40.79
N SER A 59 -24.61 34.47 42.10
CA SER A 59 -25.73 34.75 43.01
C SER A 59 -25.86 36.23 43.39
N TRP A 60 -24.77 37.00 43.44
CA TRP A 60 -24.81 38.43 43.75
C TRP A 60 -25.28 39.29 42.57
N SER A 61 -25.00 38.87 41.34
CA SER A 61 -25.50 39.55 40.14
C SER A 61 -27.02 39.47 39.99
N PHE A 62 -27.66 38.41 40.53
CA PHE A 62 -29.12 38.28 40.52
C PHE A 62 -29.80 39.00 41.69
N TYR A 63 -29.13 39.11 42.84
CA TYR A 63 -29.73 39.72 44.04
C TYR A 63 -29.81 41.25 43.98
N ILE A 64 -28.93 41.90 43.19
CA ILE A 64 -28.96 43.37 42.99
C ILE A 64 -30.12 43.81 42.07
N ILE A 65 -30.82 42.89 41.39
CA ILE A 65 -31.89 43.23 40.43
C ILE A 65 -33.28 43.33 41.09
N MET A 66 -33.46 42.87 42.34
CA MET A 66 -34.80 42.74 42.96
C MET A 66 -35.13 43.71 44.10
N LEU A 67 -34.23 44.64 44.47
CA LEU A 67 -34.46 45.55 45.61
C LEU A 67 -34.01 46.98 45.30
N ASP A 68 -34.75 47.71 44.43
CA ASP A 68 -35.12 49.12 44.66
C ASP A 68 -35.98 49.69 43.52
N PRO A 69 -37.10 50.39 43.79
CA PRO A 69 -37.91 51.04 42.78
C PRO A 69 -37.65 52.56 42.73
N ILE A 70 -36.49 53.03 42.27
CA ILE A 70 -36.29 54.43 41.83
C ILE A 70 -35.26 54.47 40.65
N LYS A 71 -35.67 55.04 39.51
CA LYS A 71 -34.85 55.33 38.30
C LYS A 71 -33.58 56.15 38.63
N PRO A 72 -32.45 56.13 37.87
CA PRO A 72 -32.29 55.77 36.45
C PRO A 72 -31.07 54.86 36.19
N THR A 73 -31.01 53.67 36.76
CA THR A 73 -29.93 52.70 36.45
C THR A 73 -30.17 51.94 35.15
N CYS A 74 -31.40 51.94 34.62
CA CYS A 74 -31.74 51.33 33.34
C CYS A 74 -31.11 52.04 32.12
N PHE A 75 -30.61 53.27 32.26
CA PHE A 75 -29.93 53.98 31.17
C PHE A 75 -28.44 53.61 31.04
N LEU A 76 -27.81 53.07 32.09
CA LEU A 76 -26.39 52.66 32.04
C LEU A 76 -26.19 51.23 31.54
N PHE A 77 -27.18 50.34 31.75
CA PHE A 77 -27.11 48.98 31.21
C PHE A 77 -27.35 48.91 29.70
N PHE A 78 -28.14 49.84 29.14
CA PHE A 78 -28.35 49.93 27.69
C PHE A 78 -27.26 50.70 26.94
N THR A 79 -26.38 51.44 27.62
CA THR A 79 -25.32 52.25 26.98
C THR A 79 -23.94 51.59 26.99
N PHE A 80 -23.72 50.54 27.80
CA PHE A 80 -22.44 49.81 27.84
C PHE A 80 -22.34 48.59 26.92
N SER A 81 -23.46 48.17 26.31
CA SER A 81 -23.49 46.98 25.43
C SER A 81 -22.62 47.12 24.17
N SER A 82 -22.19 48.34 23.81
CA SER A 82 -21.31 48.61 22.66
C SER A 82 -19.83 48.76 23.01
N PHE A 83 -19.47 48.88 24.30
CA PHE A 83 -18.08 49.17 24.72
C PHE A 83 -17.35 47.98 25.34
N VAL A 84 -18.08 47.01 25.93
CA VAL A 84 -17.47 45.84 26.57
C VAL A 84 -18.04 44.57 25.96
N ASP A 85 -17.24 43.93 25.11
CA ASP A 85 -17.59 42.64 24.52
C ASP A 85 -17.30 41.50 25.52
N LEU A 86 -18.25 41.30 26.43
CA LEU A 86 -18.15 40.29 27.48
C LEU A 86 -17.97 38.87 26.91
N LYS A 87 -18.52 38.59 25.73
CA LYS A 87 -18.38 37.29 25.06
C LYS A 87 -16.93 37.06 24.67
N ASN A 88 -16.31 38.04 24.00
CA ASN A 88 -14.90 37.95 23.63
C ASN A 88 -13.97 37.92 24.85
N ILE A 89 -14.24 38.73 25.87
CA ILE A 89 -13.42 38.76 27.09
C ILE A 89 -13.49 37.42 27.83
N SER A 90 -14.69 36.90 28.10
CA SER A 90 -14.85 35.63 28.80
C SER A 90 -14.22 34.46 28.03
N ALA A 91 -14.53 34.34 26.73
CA ALA A 91 -13.98 33.29 25.91
C ALA A 91 -12.45 33.35 25.80
N SER A 92 -11.86 34.55 25.76
CA SER A 92 -10.40 34.72 25.77
C SER A 92 -9.75 34.16 27.03
N ILE A 93 -10.30 34.49 28.21
CA ILE A 93 -9.77 34.04 29.50
C ILE A 93 -9.90 32.52 29.63
N TYR A 94 -11.08 31.97 29.32
CA TYR A 94 -11.31 30.53 29.39
C TYR A 94 -10.48 29.75 28.37
N SER A 95 -10.34 30.25 27.14
CA SER A 95 -9.54 29.60 26.10
C SER A 95 -8.06 29.51 26.50
N VAL A 96 -7.49 30.59 27.06
CA VAL A 96 -6.10 30.60 27.53
C VAL A 96 -5.90 29.67 28.72
N GLU A 97 -6.77 29.73 29.73
CA GLU A 97 -6.67 28.88 30.92
C GLU A 97 -6.85 27.39 30.57
N LEU A 98 -7.81 27.07 29.70
CA LEU A 98 -8.03 25.70 29.22
C LEU A 98 -6.82 25.20 28.44
N CYS A 99 -6.26 26.01 27.53
CA CYS A 99 -5.07 25.65 26.76
C CYS A 99 -3.87 25.35 27.69
N ASN A 100 -3.67 26.18 28.72
CA ASN A 100 -2.60 25.96 29.71
C ASN A 100 -2.79 24.66 30.49
N ARG A 101 -4.00 24.39 31.00
CA ARG A 101 -4.30 23.14 31.72
C ARG A 101 -4.15 21.90 30.85
N LEU A 102 -4.62 21.97 29.60
CA LEU A 102 -4.46 20.87 28.64
C LEU A 102 -2.97 20.62 28.36
N ARG A 103 -2.18 21.68 28.19
CA ARG A 103 -0.74 21.55 27.99
C ARG A 103 -0.04 20.93 29.20
N GLU A 104 -0.35 21.39 30.41
CA GLU A 104 0.18 20.80 31.65
C GLU A 104 -0.20 19.33 31.79
N PHE A 105 -1.46 18.98 31.48
CA PHE A 105 -1.94 17.61 31.49
C PHE A 105 -1.20 16.73 30.48
N LEU A 106 -1.05 17.18 29.22
CA LEU A 106 -0.34 16.43 28.19
C LEU A 106 1.14 16.25 28.51
N ILE A 107 1.78 17.24 29.17
CA ILE A 107 3.17 17.10 29.63
C ILE A 107 3.27 16.08 30.78
N ALA A 108 2.34 16.13 31.74
CA ALA A 108 2.33 15.21 32.87
C ALA A 108 1.96 13.78 32.47
N CYS A 109 1.13 13.63 31.44
CA CYS A 109 0.61 12.36 30.93
C CYS A 109 0.73 12.31 29.41
N PRO A 110 1.96 12.15 28.86
CA PRO A 110 2.18 12.18 27.42
C PRO A 110 1.49 10.99 26.75
N PRO A 111 0.58 11.23 25.80
CA PRO A 111 -0.10 10.16 25.09
C PRO A 111 0.91 9.40 24.20
N THR A 112 0.85 8.06 24.24
CA THR A 112 1.78 7.18 23.51
C THR A 112 1.33 6.81 22.10
N SER A 113 0.04 6.98 21.80
CA SER A 113 -0.57 6.66 20.51
C SER A 113 -1.93 7.37 20.38
N PRO A 114 -2.51 7.46 19.17
CA PRO A 114 -3.88 7.93 18.96
C PRO A 114 -4.91 6.89 19.41
N SER A 115 -4.86 6.50 20.70
CA SER A 115 -5.88 5.63 21.29
C SER A 115 -7.26 6.30 21.28
N PRO A 116 -8.37 5.56 21.37
CA PRO A 116 -9.73 6.12 21.28
C PRO A 116 -9.95 7.34 22.20
N HIS A 117 -9.50 7.26 23.47
CA HIS A 117 -9.64 8.36 24.44
C HIS A 117 -8.81 9.60 24.07
N VAL A 118 -7.63 9.40 23.48
CA VAL A 118 -6.77 10.50 23.01
C VAL A 118 -7.38 11.14 21.76
N VAL A 119 -7.96 10.32 20.87
CA VAL A 119 -8.68 10.80 19.70
C VAL A 119 -9.90 11.63 20.10
N ASP A 120 -10.67 11.20 21.10
CA ASP A 120 -11.79 11.98 21.65
C ASP A 120 -11.32 13.33 22.21
N LEU A 121 -10.16 13.36 22.87
CA LEU A 121 -9.57 14.60 23.37
C LEU A 121 -9.12 15.52 22.23
N VAL A 122 -8.51 14.96 21.18
CA VAL A 122 -8.12 15.70 19.96
C VAL A 122 -9.35 16.29 19.27
N ILE A 123 -10.42 15.50 19.13
CA ILE A 123 -11.72 15.93 18.58
C ILE A 123 -12.26 17.10 19.41
N ALA A 124 -12.36 16.94 20.73
CA ALA A 124 -12.92 17.95 21.61
C ALA A 124 -12.12 19.26 21.55
N ALA A 125 -10.78 19.19 21.58
CA ALA A 125 -9.94 20.38 21.47
C ALA A 125 -10.11 21.11 20.14
N ALA A 126 -10.17 20.36 19.03
CA ALA A 126 -10.37 20.93 17.70
C ALA A 126 -11.77 21.51 17.50
N ASP A 127 -12.81 20.88 18.06
CA ASP A 127 -14.19 21.36 17.98
C ASP A 127 -14.38 22.63 18.80
N ILE A 128 -13.77 22.74 19.99
CA ILE A 128 -13.74 24.00 20.76
C ILE A 128 -13.11 25.12 19.93
N GLN A 129 -11.96 24.87 19.30
CA GLN A 129 -11.31 25.88 18.46
C GLN A 129 -12.22 26.31 17.29
N LYS A 130 -12.90 25.35 16.64
CA LYS A 130 -13.85 25.61 15.55
C LYS A 130 -15.07 26.40 16.03
N ASP A 131 -15.62 26.07 17.19
CA ASP A 131 -16.79 26.74 17.76
C ASP A 131 -16.48 28.18 18.13
N LEU A 132 -15.29 28.45 18.70
CA LEU A 132 -14.82 29.81 18.96
C LEU A 132 -14.78 30.65 17.67
N ILE A 133 -14.27 30.08 16.58
CA ILE A 133 -14.25 30.75 15.27
C ILE A 133 -15.67 30.99 14.74
N ASN A 134 -16.54 29.98 14.78
CA ASN A 134 -17.93 30.08 14.33
C ASN A 134 -18.73 31.13 15.12
N TRP A 135 -18.39 31.32 16.39
CA TRP A 135 -19.00 32.32 17.26
C TRP A 135 -18.44 33.73 17.05
N ASN A 136 -17.58 33.95 16.06
CA ASN A 136 -16.87 35.21 15.80
C ASN A 136 -16.09 35.72 17.02
N ILE A 137 -15.53 34.80 17.82
CA ILE A 137 -14.66 35.17 18.94
C ILE A 137 -13.26 35.41 18.40
N CYS A 138 -12.67 36.54 18.74
CA CYS A 138 -11.33 36.92 18.30
C CYS A 138 -10.31 35.86 18.75
N HIS A 139 -9.46 35.43 17.82
CA HIS A 139 -8.35 34.54 18.16
C HIS A 139 -7.42 35.23 19.16
N VAL A 140 -7.23 34.62 20.33
CA VAL A 140 -6.42 35.18 21.41
C VAL A 140 -5.07 34.48 21.46
N LYS A 141 -4.00 35.26 21.60
CA LYS A 141 -2.64 34.73 21.74
C LYS A 141 -2.56 33.84 22.99
N GLY A 142 -2.15 32.59 22.81
CA GLY A 142 -2.09 31.60 23.88
C GLY A 142 -3.41 30.88 24.17
N GLY A 143 -4.46 31.13 23.38
CA GLY A 143 -5.69 30.34 23.41
C GLY A 143 -5.51 28.92 22.86
N VAL A 144 -6.60 28.16 22.80
CA VAL A 144 -6.60 26.79 22.28
C VAL A 144 -6.24 26.78 20.80
N ASP A 145 -5.07 26.22 20.50
CA ASP A 145 -4.68 25.76 19.17
C ASP A 145 -4.47 24.25 19.25
N ALA A 146 -5.48 23.50 18.81
CA ALA A 146 -5.47 22.05 18.90
C ALA A 146 -4.32 21.45 18.08
N LYS A 147 -3.99 22.04 16.93
CA LYS A 147 -2.90 21.52 16.09
C LYS A 147 -1.57 21.65 16.82
N GLU A 148 -1.26 22.84 17.33
CA GLU A 148 -0.02 23.08 18.09
C GLU A 148 0.07 22.19 19.34
N LEU A 149 -1.04 22.02 20.07
CA LEU A 149 -1.08 21.17 21.27
C LEU A 149 -0.69 19.71 20.99
N PHE A 150 -1.11 19.17 19.84
CA PHE A 150 -0.90 17.76 19.50
C PHE A 150 0.23 17.51 18.51
N HIS A 151 0.75 18.54 17.84
CA HIS A 151 1.73 18.41 16.75
C HIS A 151 2.94 17.54 17.13
N LEU A 152 3.60 17.86 18.23
CA LEU A 152 4.80 17.13 18.67
C LEU A 152 4.48 15.65 18.92
N TYR A 153 3.35 15.35 19.55
CA TYR A 153 2.93 13.98 19.83
C TYR A 153 2.61 13.21 18.55
N ILE A 154 1.90 13.82 17.59
CA ILE A 154 1.58 13.20 16.30
C ILE A 154 2.86 12.82 15.55
N ILE A 155 3.85 13.72 15.49
CA ILE A 155 5.14 13.44 14.85
C ILE A 155 5.86 12.30 15.56
N ILE A 156 5.89 12.27 16.89
CA ILE A 156 6.51 11.18 17.66
C ILE A 156 5.77 9.86 17.39
N TRP A 157 4.44 9.84 17.41
CA TRP A 157 3.67 8.63 17.15
C TRP A 157 3.96 8.06 15.76
N ILE A 158 4.02 8.92 14.73
CA ILE A 158 4.36 8.49 13.37
C ILE A 158 5.75 7.85 13.33
N GLN A 159 6.74 8.44 14.02
CA GLN A 159 8.10 7.88 14.09
C GLN A 159 8.16 6.57 14.90
N ASP A 160 7.46 6.48 16.03
CA ASP A 160 7.41 5.25 16.83
C ASP A 160 6.72 4.13 16.05
N LYS A 161 5.62 4.42 15.35
CA LYS A 161 4.95 3.47 14.47
C LYS A 161 5.85 3.03 13.33
N ARG A 162 6.59 3.95 12.70
CA ARG A 162 7.61 3.61 11.70
C ARG A 162 8.59 2.57 12.24
N LEU A 163 9.16 2.79 13.43
CA LEU A 163 10.12 1.86 14.03
C LEU A 163 9.49 0.49 14.32
N GLN A 164 8.27 0.45 14.86
CA GLN A 164 7.55 -0.79 15.14
C GLN A 164 7.25 -1.59 13.87
N LEU A 165 6.78 -0.93 12.81
CA LEU A 165 6.49 -1.55 11.52
C LEU A 165 7.77 -2.11 10.86
N LEU A 166 8.85 -1.33 10.86
CA LEU A 166 10.13 -1.79 10.31
C LEU A 166 10.71 -2.96 11.10
N GLU A 167 10.55 -2.99 12.42
CA GLU A 167 10.98 -4.12 13.25
C GLU A 167 10.18 -5.39 12.95
N SER A 168 8.87 -5.26 12.69
CA SER A 168 8.04 -6.40 12.26
C SER A 168 8.51 -7.01 10.94
N CYS A 169 9.14 -6.23 10.05
CA CYS A 169 9.75 -6.71 8.80
C CYS A 169 11.06 -7.49 9.00
N LYS A 170 11.73 -7.34 10.15
CA LYS A 170 13.03 -7.98 10.44
C LYS A 170 12.91 -9.32 11.15
N GLN A 171 11.73 -9.70 11.64
CA GLN A 171 11.59 -10.89 12.47
C GLN A 171 12.02 -12.16 11.72
N ASP A 172 13.12 -12.76 12.18
CA ASP A 172 13.62 -14.10 11.79
C ASP A 172 12.66 -15.19 12.33
N LYS A 173 11.41 -15.18 11.88
CA LYS A 173 10.57 -16.36 12.04
C LYS A 173 11.11 -17.41 11.06
N VAL A 174 11.34 -18.63 11.58
CA VAL A 174 11.68 -19.85 10.82
C VAL A 174 11.05 -19.81 9.44
N LYS A 175 11.86 -20.06 8.39
CA LYS A 175 11.51 -20.04 6.95
C LYS A 175 9.98 -20.16 6.78
N TRP A 176 9.33 -19.10 6.30
CA TRP A 176 7.85 -19.01 6.19
C TRP A 176 7.24 -20.10 5.29
N SER A 177 8.08 -20.98 4.73
CA SER A 177 7.78 -22.16 3.93
C SER A 177 6.93 -23.24 4.60
N ALA A 178 6.71 -23.21 5.92
CA ALA A 178 5.87 -24.23 6.58
C ALA A 178 4.36 -23.97 6.47
N ALA A 179 3.95 -22.73 6.18
CA ALA A 179 2.54 -22.36 6.06
C ALA A 179 2.33 -21.64 4.72
N THR A 180 1.79 -22.34 3.74
CA THR A 180 1.36 -21.75 2.46
C THR A 180 -0.06 -21.25 2.60
N THR A 181 -0.33 -20.01 2.20
CA THR A 181 -1.70 -19.45 2.17
C THR A 181 -2.52 -20.08 1.02
N GLN A 182 -3.82 -19.77 0.97
CA GLN A 182 -4.69 -20.17 -0.15
C GLN A 182 -4.19 -19.69 -1.53
N HIS A 183 -3.26 -18.73 -1.57
CA HIS A 183 -2.74 -18.08 -2.77
C HIS A 183 -1.30 -18.48 -3.13
N LEU A 184 -0.78 -19.57 -2.56
CA LEU A 184 0.63 -19.93 -2.76
C LEU A 184 1.59 -18.76 -2.42
N THR A 185 1.24 -17.94 -1.43
CA THR A 185 2.04 -16.82 -0.94
C THR A 185 2.54 -17.09 0.47
N THR A 186 3.50 -16.26 0.92
CA THR A 186 3.91 -16.26 2.33
C THR A 186 2.87 -15.53 3.20
N PRO A 187 2.52 -16.05 4.39
CA PRO A 187 1.60 -15.39 5.33
C PRO A 187 2.15 -14.06 5.86
N PHE A 188 3.48 -13.90 5.88
CA PHE A 188 4.13 -12.66 6.30
C PHE A 188 3.61 -11.42 5.58
N VAL A 189 3.39 -11.52 4.27
CA VAL A 189 2.96 -10.38 3.47
C VAL A 189 1.54 -9.94 3.88
N ASP A 190 0.67 -10.89 4.19
CA ASP A 190 -0.67 -10.60 4.70
C ASP A 190 -0.63 -10.01 6.11
N GLU A 191 0.17 -10.60 7.01
CA GLU A 191 0.34 -10.11 8.39
C GLU A 191 0.78 -8.64 8.43
N ILE A 192 1.79 -8.28 7.62
CA ILE A 192 2.31 -6.90 7.57
C ILE A 192 1.26 -5.96 6.99
N TYR A 193 0.55 -6.34 5.92
CA TYR A 193 -0.45 -5.45 5.32
C TYR A 193 -1.71 -5.29 6.16
N ASP A 194 -2.08 -6.28 6.96
CA ASP A 194 -3.12 -6.11 7.97
C ASP A 194 -2.68 -5.12 9.06
N LEU A 195 -1.42 -5.17 9.48
CA LEU A 195 -0.85 -4.19 10.40
C LEU A 195 -0.79 -2.78 9.80
N LEU A 196 -0.43 -2.64 8.52
CA LEU A 196 -0.47 -1.36 7.80
C LEU A 196 -1.90 -0.82 7.75
N ARG A 197 -2.88 -1.66 7.38
CA ARG A 197 -4.29 -1.28 7.34
C ARG A 197 -4.81 -0.80 8.69
N ASN A 198 -4.46 -1.50 9.78
CA ASN A 198 -4.84 -1.10 11.12
C ASN A 198 -4.18 0.22 11.53
N THR A 199 -2.91 0.40 11.16
CA THR A 199 -2.20 1.67 11.38
C THR A 199 -2.91 2.81 10.66
N LEU A 200 -3.26 2.66 9.38
CA LEU A 200 -3.98 3.71 8.65
C LEU A 200 -5.30 4.10 9.34
N LYS A 201 -6.08 3.12 9.81
CA LYS A 201 -7.31 3.36 10.57
C LYS A 201 -7.10 4.15 11.86
N GLU A 202 -6.01 3.90 12.59
CA GLU A 202 -5.68 4.63 13.82
C GLU A 202 -5.47 6.14 13.55
N TYR A 203 -5.02 6.51 12.35
CA TYR A 203 -4.73 7.90 11.98
C TYR A 203 -5.87 8.59 11.23
N ASP A 204 -6.98 7.91 10.90
CA ASP A 204 -8.08 8.48 10.10
C ASP A 204 -8.57 9.82 10.65
N VAL A 205 -8.84 9.91 11.96
CA VAL A 205 -9.33 11.15 12.58
C VAL A 205 -8.30 12.28 12.54
N ILE A 206 -7.02 11.95 12.71
CA ILE A 206 -5.94 12.93 12.66
C ILE A 206 -5.82 13.49 11.25
N ILE A 207 -5.81 12.63 10.23
CA ILE A 207 -5.67 13.03 8.83
C ILE A 207 -6.89 13.83 8.36
N CYS A 208 -8.10 13.43 8.74
CA CYS A 208 -9.33 14.18 8.40
C CYS A 208 -9.30 15.63 8.89
N ARG A 209 -8.63 15.89 10.03
CA ARG A 209 -8.53 17.23 10.62
C ARG A 209 -7.29 17.99 10.16
N TRP A 210 -6.17 17.29 9.98
CA TRP A 210 -4.87 17.84 9.62
C TRP A 210 -4.23 17.03 8.48
N PRO A 211 -4.66 17.27 7.23
CA PRO A 211 -4.20 16.52 6.06
C PRO A 211 -2.70 16.62 5.79
N GLU A 212 -2.01 17.62 6.34
CA GLU A 212 -0.56 17.80 6.23
C GLU A 212 0.27 16.62 6.78
N TYR A 213 -0.29 15.80 7.68
CA TYR A 213 0.37 14.59 8.17
C TYR A 213 0.26 13.40 7.22
N THR A 214 -0.50 13.53 6.13
CA THR A 214 -0.66 12.48 5.11
C THR A 214 0.67 12.13 4.48
N SER A 215 1.47 13.13 4.07
CA SER A 215 2.76 12.89 3.41
C SER A 215 3.80 12.25 4.35
N PRO A 216 3.99 12.71 5.60
CA PRO A 216 4.83 12.00 6.57
C PRO A 216 4.43 10.54 6.77
N LEU A 217 3.12 10.24 6.86
CA LEU A 217 2.63 8.88 7.02
C LEU A 217 2.84 8.05 5.74
N GLU A 218 2.60 8.61 4.56
CA GLU A 218 2.88 7.96 3.28
C GLU A 218 4.35 7.54 3.16
N ASN A 219 5.28 8.42 3.55
CA ASN A 219 6.72 8.11 3.56
C ASN A 219 7.02 6.89 4.44
N VAL A 220 6.41 6.82 5.63
CA VAL A 220 6.57 5.67 6.55
C VAL A 220 6.04 4.39 5.90
N ILE A 221 4.84 4.43 5.32
CA ILE A 221 4.22 3.25 4.70
C ILE A 221 5.05 2.78 3.51
N ALA A 222 5.48 3.69 2.63
CA ALA A 222 6.31 3.37 1.47
C ALA A 222 7.67 2.76 1.89
N GLU A 223 8.28 3.24 2.97
CA GLU A 223 9.51 2.66 3.52
C GLU A 223 9.30 1.24 4.05
N VAL A 224 8.16 0.99 4.70
CA VAL A 224 7.80 -0.35 5.18
C VAL A 224 7.55 -1.29 4.01
N GLU A 225 6.84 -0.86 2.96
CA GLU A 225 6.63 -1.67 1.76
C GLU A 225 7.97 -2.00 1.05
N LYS A 226 8.89 -1.04 0.95
CA LYS A 226 10.26 -1.28 0.46
C LYS A 226 10.97 -2.32 1.33
N SER A 227 10.85 -2.22 2.65
CA SER A 227 11.44 -3.16 3.61
C SER A 227 10.84 -4.58 3.52
N VAL A 228 9.54 -4.71 3.23
CA VAL A 228 8.88 -5.99 2.95
C VAL A 228 9.48 -6.67 1.72
N ILE A 229 9.70 -5.91 0.65
CA ILE A 229 10.35 -6.43 -0.58
C ILE A 229 11.77 -6.91 -0.26
N GLU A 230 12.55 -6.12 0.48
CA GLU A 230 13.90 -6.51 0.89
C GLU A 230 13.91 -7.75 1.80
N ALA A 231 12.95 -7.87 2.71
CA ALA A 231 12.80 -9.03 3.57
C ALA A 231 12.50 -10.30 2.77
N LEU A 232 11.61 -10.22 1.78
CA LEU A 232 11.34 -11.32 0.85
C LEU A 232 12.59 -11.71 0.06
N GLU A 233 13.31 -10.75 -0.51
CA GLU A 233 14.54 -11.01 -1.26
C GLU A 233 15.63 -11.66 -0.39
N ARG A 234 15.73 -11.26 0.88
CA ARG A 234 16.64 -11.85 1.85
C ARG A 234 16.24 -13.27 2.20
N GLN A 235 14.96 -13.52 2.45
CA GLN A 235 14.45 -14.83 2.82
C GLN A 235 14.63 -15.86 1.69
N TYR A 236 14.40 -15.44 0.44
CA TYR A 236 14.49 -16.30 -0.73
C TYR A 236 15.81 -16.14 -1.49
N ALA A 237 16.86 -15.64 -0.83
CA ALA A 237 18.16 -15.36 -1.44
C ALA A 237 18.80 -16.59 -2.08
N ASP A 238 18.60 -17.78 -1.49
CA ASP A 238 19.11 -19.05 -2.01
C ASP A 238 18.40 -19.46 -3.31
N ALA A 239 17.07 -19.29 -3.37
CA ALA A 239 16.29 -19.54 -4.59
C ALA A 239 16.63 -18.52 -5.70
N LEU A 240 17.01 -17.30 -5.33
CA LEU A 240 17.45 -16.25 -6.26
C LEU A 240 18.91 -16.43 -6.70
N ALA A 241 19.75 -17.15 -5.94
CA ALA A 241 21.19 -17.27 -6.22
C ALA A 241 21.49 -17.83 -7.63
N PRO A 242 20.81 -18.88 -8.13
CA PRO A 242 20.99 -19.38 -9.50
C PRO A 242 20.70 -18.31 -10.57
N LEU A 243 19.79 -17.37 -10.29
CA LEU A 243 19.35 -16.33 -11.22
C LEU A 243 20.35 -15.17 -11.32
N LYS A 244 21.20 -14.94 -10.32
CA LYS A 244 22.15 -13.80 -10.28
C LYS A 244 23.08 -13.74 -11.50
N ASP A 245 23.47 -14.88 -12.07
CA ASP A 245 24.26 -14.94 -13.30
C ASP A 245 23.51 -14.39 -14.55
N ALA A 246 22.17 -14.45 -14.56
CA ALA A 246 21.33 -13.92 -15.64
C ALA A 246 20.96 -12.44 -15.42
N LEU A 247 20.98 -11.98 -14.17
CA LEU A 247 20.68 -10.60 -13.77
C LEU A 247 21.84 -9.62 -14.03
N SER A 248 23.09 -10.09 -14.10
CA SER A 248 24.24 -9.25 -14.41
C SER A 248 24.37 -9.00 -15.93
N PRO A 249 24.61 -7.75 -16.39
CA PRO A 249 24.88 -7.49 -17.79
C PRO A 249 26.10 -8.32 -18.23
N LYS A 250 25.96 -9.03 -19.36
CA LYS A 250 26.98 -9.93 -19.93
C LYS A 250 28.28 -9.16 -20.24
N LYS A 251 29.13 -8.96 -19.23
CA LYS A 251 30.51 -8.50 -19.42
C LYS A 251 31.31 -9.69 -19.94
N PHE A 252 31.54 -9.71 -21.25
CA PHE A 252 32.37 -10.71 -21.92
C PHE A 252 33.83 -10.53 -21.48
N GLY A 253 34.25 -11.28 -20.46
CA GLY A 253 35.63 -11.33 -19.97
C GLY A 253 36.11 -12.76 -19.76
N LEU A 254 37.42 -12.94 -19.59
CA LEU A 254 38.09 -14.24 -19.42
C LEU A 254 37.48 -15.12 -18.29
N LYS A 255 36.92 -14.48 -17.24
CA LYS A 255 36.19 -15.15 -16.14
C LYS A 255 34.87 -15.80 -16.59
N TYR A 256 34.20 -15.28 -17.62
CA TYR A 256 32.95 -15.83 -18.19
C TYR A 256 33.24 -17.14 -18.94
N VAL A 257 34.36 -17.21 -19.66
CA VAL A 257 34.82 -18.42 -20.38
C VAL A 257 35.22 -19.53 -19.39
N GLN A 258 35.90 -19.19 -18.29
CA GLN A 258 36.22 -20.15 -17.23
C GLN A 258 34.98 -20.64 -16.46
N LYS A 259 33.99 -19.76 -16.19
CA LYS A 259 32.70 -20.18 -15.62
C LYS A 259 31.91 -21.09 -16.56
N LEU A 260 31.94 -20.83 -17.87
CA LEU A 260 31.30 -21.68 -18.89
C LEU A 260 31.95 -23.08 -18.97
N ALA A 261 33.28 -23.17 -18.86
CA ALA A 261 33.98 -24.46 -18.84
C ALA A 261 33.65 -25.29 -17.59
N LYS A 262 33.49 -24.66 -16.41
CA LYS A 262 33.04 -25.33 -15.17
C LYS A 262 31.55 -25.70 -15.16
N ARG A 263 30.72 -25.08 -16.01
CA ARG A 263 29.25 -25.27 -16.05
C ARG A 263 28.80 -26.56 -16.74
N SER A 264 29.72 -27.30 -17.37
CA SER A 264 29.37 -28.52 -18.11
C SER A 264 28.95 -29.71 -17.24
N HIS A 265 28.94 -29.55 -15.91
CA HIS A 265 28.69 -30.62 -14.92
C HIS A 265 27.48 -30.37 -14.00
N LEU A 266 26.74 -29.26 -14.14
CA LEU A 266 25.47 -29.06 -13.42
C LEU A 266 24.30 -29.48 -14.32
N GLY A 267 23.36 -30.27 -13.77
CA GLY A 267 22.14 -30.69 -14.46
C GLY A 267 21.24 -29.53 -14.92
N PRO A 268 20.12 -29.83 -15.60
CA PRO A 268 19.19 -28.81 -16.08
C PRO A 268 18.66 -27.97 -14.91
N TYR A 269 18.50 -26.66 -15.13
CA TYR A 269 17.93 -25.77 -14.12
C TYR A 269 16.45 -26.12 -13.89
N THR A 270 16.07 -26.35 -12.65
CA THR A 270 14.66 -26.54 -12.27
C THR A 270 14.21 -25.34 -11.45
N VAL A 271 12.97 -24.90 -11.70
CA VAL A 271 12.35 -23.86 -10.88
C VAL A 271 11.95 -24.48 -9.54
N HIS A 272 12.33 -23.85 -8.44
CA HIS A 272 12.05 -24.34 -7.09
C HIS A 272 10.79 -23.70 -6.52
N ASP A 273 10.06 -24.41 -5.65
CA ASP A 273 8.79 -23.96 -5.05
C ASP A 273 8.94 -22.62 -4.31
N ASP A 274 10.06 -22.44 -3.61
CA ASP A 274 10.45 -21.18 -2.96
C ASP A 274 10.42 -19.96 -3.91
N LEU A 275 10.72 -20.15 -5.20
CA LEU A 275 10.65 -19.08 -6.19
C LEU A 275 9.19 -18.78 -6.60
N GLY A 276 8.34 -19.82 -6.58
CA GLY A 276 6.89 -19.69 -6.66
C GLY A 276 6.34 -18.80 -5.56
N LEU A 277 6.64 -19.16 -4.31
CA LEU A 277 6.23 -18.39 -3.13
C LEU A 277 6.65 -16.92 -3.23
N LEU A 278 7.91 -16.65 -3.60
CA LEU A 278 8.40 -15.28 -3.78
C LEU A 278 7.61 -14.51 -4.85
N LEU A 279 7.48 -15.06 -6.07
CA LEU A 279 6.87 -14.34 -7.17
C LEU A 279 5.36 -14.16 -7.03
N ASN A 280 4.66 -15.17 -6.51
CA ASN A 280 3.24 -15.05 -6.18
C ASN A 280 3.04 -13.98 -5.10
N SER A 281 3.92 -13.93 -4.08
CA SER A 281 3.87 -12.91 -3.03
C SER A 281 4.11 -11.50 -3.59
N ILE A 282 5.12 -11.30 -4.43
CA ILE A 282 5.37 -10.00 -5.11
C ILE A 282 4.19 -9.61 -6.00
N LYS A 283 3.60 -10.59 -6.71
CA LYS A 283 2.43 -10.33 -7.56
C LYS A 283 1.22 -9.92 -6.74
N ARG A 284 0.98 -10.59 -5.61
CA ARG A 284 -0.12 -10.27 -4.70
C ARG A 284 0.06 -8.92 -4.01
N LEU A 285 1.30 -8.58 -3.63
CA LEU A 285 1.65 -7.22 -3.18
C LEU A 285 1.20 -6.19 -4.21
N LEU A 286 1.61 -6.38 -5.47
CA LEU A 286 1.35 -5.45 -6.56
C LEU A 286 -0.14 -5.33 -6.95
N ASP A 287 -0.87 -6.44 -6.99
CA ASP A 287 -2.22 -6.46 -7.57
C ASP A 287 -3.35 -6.30 -6.54
N VAL A 288 -3.09 -6.64 -5.27
CA VAL A 288 -4.15 -6.69 -4.24
C VAL A 288 -3.81 -5.80 -3.06
N LEU A 289 -2.66 -6.01 -2.43
CA LEU A 289 -2.37 -5.39 -1.14
C LEU A 289 -1.98 -3.92 -1.24
N HIS A 290 -1.04 -3.58 -2.12
CA HIS A 290 -0.60 -2.21 -2.35
C HIS A 290 -1.73 -1.32 -2.89
N PRO A 291 -2.56 -1.76 -3.87
CA PRO A 291 -3.71 -0.97 -4.32
C PRO A 291 -4.72 -0.63 -3.22
N ASN A 292 -4.94 -1.53 -2.25
CA ASN A 292 -5.80 -1.24 -1.11
C ASN A 292 -5.25 -0.12 -0.22
N VAL A 293 -3.91 -0.06 -0.06
CA VAL A 293 -3.25 1.04 0.65
C VAL A 293 -3.37 2.33 -0.14
N GLU A 294 -3.11 2.31 -1.46
CA GLU A 294 -3.29 3.47 -2.32
C GLU A 294 -4.72 4.00 -2.27
N GLU A 295 -5.73 3.13 -2.25
CA GLU A 295 -7.15 3.52 -2.15
C GLU A 295 -7.44 4.27 -0.85
N HIS A 296 -6.86 3.84 0.27
CA HIS A 296 -6.97 4.53 1.56
C HIS A 296 -6.38 5.94 1.47
N PHE A 297 -5.18 6.09 0.91
CA PHE A 297 -4.56 7.41 0.72
C PHE A 297 -5.34 8.29 -0.29
N LYS A 298 -5.91 7.70 -1.34
CA LYS A 298 -6.80 8.42 -2.27
C LYS A 298 -8.06 8.93 -1.57
N SER A 299 -8.61 8.17 -0.61
CA SER A 299 -9.72 8.64 0.22
C SER A 299 -9.33 9.86 1.05
N TRP A 300 -8.10 9.87 1.59
CA TRP A 300 -7.58 11.00 2.36
C TRP A 300 -7.24 12.23 1.52
N ALA A 301 -6.91 12.04 0.24
CA ALA A 301 -6.66 13.15 -0.67
C ALA A 301 -7.87 14.09 -0.82
N SER A 302 -9.09 13.60 -0.57
CA SER A 302 -10.30 14.43 -0.56
C SER A 302 -10.32 15.48 0.55
N TYR A 303 -9.58 15.27 1.65
CA TYR A 303 -9.48 16.21 2.76
C TYR A 303 -8.44 17.32 2.53
N VAL A 304 -7.54 17.15 1.55
CA VAL A 304 -6.46 18.12 1.29
C VAL A 304 -7.03 19.34 0.55
N PRO A 305 -6.89 20.56 1.09
CA PRO A 305 -7.32 21.78 0.41
C PRO A 305 -6.59 21.98 -0.93
N ALA A 306 -7.32 22.40 -1.96
CA ALA A 306 -6.76 22.68 -3.27
C ALA A 306 -5.64 23.74 -3.16
N GLY A 307 -4.38 23.33 -3.34
CA GLY A 307 -3.21 24.20 -3.26
C GLY A 307 -2.10 23.73 -2.30
N VAL A 308 -2.35 22.72 -1.46
CA VAL A 308 -1.32 22.05 -0.65
C VAL A 308 -0.69 20.91 -1.48
N ASN A 309 0.65 20.90 -1.56
CA ASN A 309 1.50 20.02 -2.39
C ASN A 309 0.86 18.71 -2.88
N ASN A 310 0.73 18.60 -4.20
CA ASN A 310 0.23 17.44 -4.95
C ASN A 310 1.17 16.20 -4.90
N SER A 311 2.11 16.14 -3.96
CA SER A 311 3.11 15.05 -3.87
C SER A 311 2.56 13.82 -3.15
N VAL A 312 1.32 13.86 -2.64
CA VAL A 312 0.66 12.70 -2.04
C VAL A 312 0.40 11.66 -3.13
N GLY A 313 0.92 10.45 -2.94
CA GLY A 313 0.87 9.33 -3.88
C GLY A 313 2.17 9.13 -4.67
N GLU A 314 3.12 10.07 -4.67
CA GLU A 314 4.39 9.92 -5.38
C GLU A 314 5.21 8.75 -4.81
N GLN A 315 5.26 8.61 -3.48
CA GLN A 315 6.04 7.56 -2.83
C GLN A 315 5.43 6.18 -3.08
N LEU A 316 4.10 6.07 -2.99
CA LEU A 316 3.41 4.82 -3.33
C LEU A 316 3.60 4.46 -4.81
N SER A 317 3.61 5.45 -5.71
CA SER A 317 3.89 5.21 -7.12
C SER A 317 5.31 4.66 -7.35
N GLU A 318 6.31 5.13 -6.59
CA GLU A 318 7.68 4.61 -6.63
C GLU A 318 7.74 3.15 -6.18
N VAL A 319 6.98 2.79 -5.13
CA VAL A 319 6.84 1.39 -4.68
C VAL A 319 6.22 0.53 -5.77
N THR A 320 5.14 0.99 -6.40
CA THR A 320 4.52 0.31 -7.55
C THR A 320 5.52 0.07 -8.69
N VAL A 321 6.32 1.08 -9.05
CA VAL A 321 7.36 0.95 -10.08
C VAL A 321 8.40 -0.10 -9.68
N THR A 322 8.81 -0.08 -8.41
CA THR A 322 9.79 -1.02 -7.85
C THR A 322 9.28 -2.46 -7.89
N LEU A 323 8.05 -2.71 -7.42
CA LEU A 323 7.40 -4.03 -7.47
C LEU A 323 7.31 -4.55 -8.91
N ARG A 324 6.85 -3.72 -9.85
CA ARG A 324 6.78 -4.08 -11.28
C ARG A 324 8.16 -4.36 -11.88
N ALA A 325 9.17 -3.58 -11.50
CA ALA A 325 10.54 -3.79 -11.96
C ALA A 325 11.10 -5.12 -11.45
N LYS A 326 11.00 -5.39 -10.14
CA LYS A 326 11.48 -6.62 -9.53
C LYS A 326 10.79 -7.86 -10.11
N LEU A 327 9.47 -7.84 -10.23
CA LEU A 327 8.71 -8.93 -10.85
C LEU A 327 9.21 -9.20 -12.28
N ARG A 328 9.29 -8.17 -13.14
CA ARG A 328 9.77 -8.32 -14.52
C ARG A 328 11.20 -8.87 -14.59
N ILE A 329 12.09 -8.36 -13.74
CA ILE A 329 13.49 -8.77 -13.68
C ILE A 329 13.61 -10.26 -13.32
N TYR A 330 12.87 -10.73 -12.32
CA TYR A 330 12.90 -12.14 -11.92
C TYR A 330 12.26 -13.06 -12.95
N LEU A 331 11.12 -12.67 -13.53
CA LEU A 331 10.48 -13.41 -14.63
C LEU A 331 11.47 -13.60 -15.79
N GLN A 332 12.14 -12.52 -16.22
CA GLN A 332 13.13 -12.60 -17.30
C GLN A 332 14.30 -13.52 -16.94
N ALA A 333 14.82 -13.43 -15.71
CA ALA A 333 15.94 -14.26 -15.28
C ALA A 333 15.59 -15.76 -15.27
N ILE A 334 14.37 -16.12 -14.85
CA ILE A 334 13.87 -17.50 -14.91
C ILE A 334 13.81 -17.96 -16.37
N VAL A 335 13.18 -17.16 -17.24
CA VAL A 335 13.04 -17.48 -18.66
C VAL A 335 14.40 -17.71 -19.32
N GLU A 336 15.40 -16.85 -19.06
CA GLU A 336 16.76 -17.04 -19.59
C GLU A 336 17.37 -18.38 -19.15
N LYS A 337 17.10 -18.85 -17.93
CA LYS A 337 17.57 -20.16 -17.47
C LYS A 337 16.82 -21.32 -18.12
N LEU A 338 15.50 -21.21 -18.27
CA LEU A 338 14.69 -22.22 -18.95
C LEU A 338 15.09 -22.36 -20.43
N VAL A 339 15.36 -21.23 -21.10
CA VAL A 339 15.88 -21.23 -22.47
C VAL A 339 17.27 -21.88 -22.53
N LEU A 340 18.16 -21.62 -21.57
CA LEU A 340 19.45 -22.33 -21.49
C LEU A 340 19.29 -23.85 -21.36
N ASN A 341 18.26 -24.34 -20.67
CA ASN A 341 17.96 -25.78 -20.64
C ASN A 341 17.60 -26.31 -22.02
N SER A 342 16.77 -25.57 -22.77
CA SER A 342 16.43 -25.92 -24.16
C SER A 342 17.65 -25.89 -25.08
N HIS A 343 18.66 -25.06 -24.77
CA HIS A 343 19.95 -25.04 -25.47
C HIS A 343 20.99 -26.00 -24.90
N SER A 344 20.69 -26.81 -23.88
CA SER A 344 21.74 -27.64 -23.28
C SER A 344 22.06 -28.86 -24.15
N GLN A 345 21.03 -29.49 -24.73
CA GLN A 345 21.19 -30.67 -25.56
C GLN A 345 21.28 -30.33 -27.06
N ARG A 346 21.95 -31.18 -27.84
CA ARG A 346 22.04 -30.99 -29.30
C ARG A 346 20.67 -31.16 -29.97
N ALA A 347 19.83 -32.05 -29.45
CA ALA A 347 18.51 -32.38 -30.00
C ALA A 347 17.46 -31.28 -29.79
N THR A 348 17.63 -30.45 -28.76
CA THR A 348 16.65 -29.41 -28.38
C THR A 348 17.04 -27.99 -28.85
N LYS A 349 18.24 -27.81 -29.39
CA LYS A 349 18.72 -26.50 -29.92
C LYS A 349 17.96 -26.09 -31.18
N LEU A 350 17.10 -25.07 -31.07
CA LEU A 350 16.36 -24.48 -32.20
C LEU A 350 17.25 -24.16 -33.41
N LYS A 351 18.39 -23.49 -33.19
CA LYS A 351 19.35 -23.17 -34.26
C LYS A 351 19.84 -24.40 -35.02
N LYS A 352 19.99 -25.54 -34.34
CA LYS A 352 20.39 -26.79 -34.98
C LYS A 352 19.22 -27.43 -35.73
N ILE A 353 18.04 -27.45 -35.13
CA ILE A 353 16.81 -27.96 -35.77
C ILE A 353 16.55 -27.21 -37.09
N ILE A 354 16.66 -25.87 -37.05
CA ILE A 354 16.43 -25.00 -38.21
C ILE A 354 17.56 -25.09 -39.23
N ARG A 355 18.84 -24.99 -38.82
CA ARG A 355 19.95 -24.90 -39.79
C ARG A 355 20.39 -26.23 -40.40
N TYR A 356 20.15 -27.36 -39.72
CA TYR A 356 20.47 -28.69 -40.26
C TYR A 356 19.33 -29.28 -41.11
N SER A 357 18.29 -28.50 -41.44
CA SER A 357 17.28 -28.90 -42.41
C SER A 357 17.81 -28.73 -43.83
N LYS A 358 17.82 -29.81 -44.63
CA LYS A 358 18.12 -29.74 -46.06
C LYS A 358 16.84 -29.34 -46.83
N ASP A 359 16.98 -28.71 -48.00
CA ASP A 359 15.84 -28.22 -48.82
C ASP A 359 14.78 -29.30 -49.13
N PHE A 360 15.21 -30.56 -49.27
CA PHE A 360 14.37 -31.71 -49.60
C PHE A 360 13.78 -32.44 -48.38
N MET A 361 14.03 -31.97 -47.16
CA MET A 361 13.41 -32.59 -45.99
C MET A 361 11.89 -32.37 -45.97
N ALA A 362 11.15 -33.42 -45.63
CA ALA A 362 9.71 -33.35 -45.44
C ALA A 362 9.39 -32.61 -44.14
N GLU A 363 8.19 -32.01 -44.05
CA GLU A 363 7.75 -31.35 -42.82
C GLU A 363 7.62 -32.32 -41.65
N SER A 364 7.27 -33.58 -41.92
CA SER A 364 7.26 -34.68 -40.96
C SER A 364 8.64 -34.90 -40.31
N ASP A 365 9.73 -34.78 -41.08
CA ASP A 365 11.08 -34.96 -40.56
C ASP A 365 11.48 -33.81 -39.63
N ILE A 366 11.05 -32.58 -39.96
CA ILE A 366 11.26 -31.40 -39.11
C ILE A 366 10.45 -31.55 -37.81
N ARG A 367 9.21 -32.02 -37.90
CA ARG A 367 8.35 -32.31 -36.73
C ARG A 367 8.97 -33.36 -35.83
N ASN A 368 9.49 -34.46 -36.39
CA ASN A 368 10.17 -35.52 -35.63
C ASN A 368 11.43 -35.00 -34.91
N ARG A 369 12.18 -34.08 -35.53
CA ARG A 369 13.34 -33.43 -34.89
C ARG A 369 12.96 -32.44 -33.80
N MET A 370 11.79 -31.84 -33.89
CA MET A 370 11.26 -30.91 -32.89
C MET A 370 10.67 -31.63 -31.67
N GLN A 371 10.32 -32.92 -31.80
CA GLN A 371 9.65 -33.70 -30.76
C GLN A 371 10.37 -33.67 -29.39
N PRO A 372 11.71 -33.85 -29.29
CA PRO A 372 12.40 -33.79 -28.01
C PRO A 372 12.31 -32.42 -27.31
N LEU A 373 12.29 -31.33 -28.10
CA LEU A 373 12.09 -29.99 -27.54
C LEU A 373 10.63 -29.81 -27.11
N LYS A 374 9.67 -30.29 -27.91
CA LYS A 374 8.24 -30.24 -27.56
C LYS A 374 7.98 -30.94 -26.23
N ASP A 375 8.48 -32.16 -26.05
CA ASP A 375 8.28 -32.94 -24.82
C ASP A 375 8.88 -32.22 -23.60
N GLN A 376 10.08 -31.65 -23.76
CA GLN A 376 10.72 -30.83 -22.72
C GLN A 376 9.91 -29.57 -22.38
N LEU A 377 9.33 -28.90 -23.38
CA LEU A 377 8.51 -27.70 -23.16
C LEU A 377 7.23 -28.04 -22.40
N VAL A 378 6.57 -29.15 -22.74
CA VAL A 378 5.37 -29.63 -22.03
C VAL A 378 5.67 -29.89 -20.55
N GLU A 379 6.78 -30.59 -20.26
CA GLU A 379 7.21 -30.87 -18.88
C GLU A 379 7.50 -29.57 -18.11
N ILE A 380 8.22 -28.63 -18.71
CA ILE A 380 8.50 -27.33 -18.10
C ILE A 380 7.19 -26.56 -17.83
N ILE A 381 6.28 -26.48 -18.80
CA ILE A 381 5.01 -25.75 -18.64
C ILE A 381 4.17 -26.36 -17.51
N TYR A 382 4.07 -27.68 -17.46
CA TYR A 382 3.38 -28.37 -16.37
C TYR A 382 4.01 -28.05 -15.01
N HIS A 383 5.34 -28.14 -14.91
CA HIS A 383 6.07 -27.81 -13.69
C HIS A 383 5.82 -26.36 -13.23
N LEU A 384 5.86 -25.40 -14.16
CA LEU A 384 5.55 -24.00 -13.86
C LEU A 384 4.11 -23.83 -13.32
N HIS A 385 3.14 -24.54 -13.89
CA HIS A 385 1.76 -24.48 -13.43
C HIS A 385 1.57 -25.02 -12.00
N THR A 386 2.39 -25.99 -11.58
CA THR A 386 2.32 -26.52 -10.21
C THR A 386 2.86 -25.56 -9.14
N ILE A 387 3.68 -24.58 -9.54
CA ILE A 387 4.42 -23.69 -8.63
C ILE A 387 3.82 -22.28 -8.57
N PHE A 388 3.33 -21.77 -9.71
CA PHE A 388 2.94 -20.37 -9.85
C PHE A 388 1.42 -20.21 -9.87
N GLU A 389 0.93 -19.14 -9.24
CA GLU A 389 -0.44 -18.71 -9.45
C GLU A 389 -0.68 -18.28 -10.89
N MET A 390 -1.95 -18.39 -11.32
CA MET A 390 -2.44 -18.10 -12.67
C MET A 390 -1.77 -16.87 -13.35
N PRO A 391 -1.76 -15.66 -12.76
CA PRO A 391 -1.19 -14.49 -13.43
C PRO A 391 0.33 -14.56 -13.64
N VAL A 392 1.06 -15.17 -12.70
CA VAL A 392 2.51 -15.34 -12.78
C VAL A 392 2.86 -16.44 -13.78
N PHE A 393 2.12 -17.56 -13.74
CA PHE A 393 2.24 -18.66 -14.69
C PHE A 393 2.05 -18.21 -16.14
N VAL A 394 0.96 -17.49 -16.43
CA VAL A 394 0.67 -16.95 -17.77
C VAL A 394 1.78 -16.01 -18.23
N SER A 395 2.23 -15.11 -17.34
CA SER A 395 3.32 -14.17 -17.65
C SER A 395 4.62 -14.90 -17.99
N LEU A 396 5.01 -15.93 -17.22
CA LEU A 396 6.19 -16.75 -17.50
C LEU A 396 6.10 -17.47 -18.84
N CYS A 397 4.96 -18.12 -19.12
CA CYS A 397 4.77 -18.85 -20.36
C CYS A 397 4.84 -17.91 -21.58
N ARG A 398 4.22 -16.73 -21.50
CA ARG A 398 4.30 -15.72 -22.57
C ARG A 398 5.73 -15.22 -22.78
N CYS A 399 6.46 -14.90 -21.71
CA CYS A 399 7.85 -14.47 -21.81
C CYS A 399 8.76 -15.59 -22.37
N PHE A 400 8.52 -16.85 -21.98
CA PHE A 400 9.28 -17.98 -22.49
C PHE A 400 9.02 -18.22 -23.97
N TRP A 401 7.76 -18.19 -24.38
CA TRP A 401 7.35 -18.29 -25.77
C TRP A 401 7.95 -17.15 -26.62
N ASP A 402 7.91 -15.92 -26.14
CA ASP A 402 8.51 -14.77 -26.82
C ASP A 402 10.03 -14.95 -27.00
N ARG A 403 10.73 -15.37 -25.95
CA ARG A 403 12.18 -15.54 -26.02
C ARG A 403 12.61 -16.63 -27.01
N LEU A 404 11.85 -17.73 -27.09
CA LEU A 404 12.07 -18.76 -28.12
C LEU A 404 11.75 -18.23 -29.53
N GLY A 405 10.74 -17.37 -29.68
CA GLY A 405 10.45 -16.66 -30.93
C GLY A 405 11.61 -15.78 -31.38
N GLN A 406 12.22 -15.03 -30.46
CA GLN A 406 13.44 -14.25 -30.73
C GLN A 406 14.61 -15.13 -31.19
N ASP A 407 14.80 -16.31 -30.59
CA ASP A 407 15.85 -17.24 -31.03
C ASP A 407 15.61 -17.74 -32.47
N VAL A 408 14.35 -17.88 -32.90
CA VAL A 408 14.00 -18.16 -34.31
C VAL A 408 14.30 -16.96 -35.21
N LEU A 409 13.97 -15.72 -34.80
CA LEU A 409 14.31 -14.50 -35.55
C LEU A 409 15.81 -14.40 -35.80
N THR A 410 16.63 -14.59 -34.76
CA THR A 410 18.10 -14.60 -34.89
C THR A 410 18.60 -15.69 -35.83
N CYS A 411 17.86 -16.80 -36.01
CA CYS A 411 18.19 -17.80 -37.02
C CYS A 411 17.89 -17.32 -38.45
N LEU A 412 16.87 -16.49 -38.63
CA LEU A 412 16.39 -15.97 -39.92
C LEU A 412 17.09 -14.69 -40.41
N GLU A 413 17.81 -13.98 -39.54
CA GLU A 413 18.61 -12.80 -39.91
C GLU A 413 19.65 -13.08 -41.02
N ASP A 414 20.12 -14.32 -41.13
CA ASP A 414 21.04 -14.77 -42.17
C ASP A 414 20.25 -15.20 -43.43
N LYS A 415 19.91 -14.21 -44.26
CA LYS A 415 18.98 -14.32 -45.41
C LYS A 415 19.41 -15.25 -46.57
N LYS A 416 20.52 -15.98 -46.45
CA LYS A 416 21.13 -16.69 -47.58
C LYS A 416 20.52 -18.05 -47.94
N ASN A 417 19.70 -18.67 -47.08
CA ASN A 417 19.20 -20.04 -47.31
C ASN A 417 17.68 -20.18 -47.24
N ARG A 418 17.07 -20.50 -48.39
CA ARG A 418 15.61 -20.69 -48.54
C ARG A 418 15.06 -21.89 -47.73
N SER A 419 15.87 -22.92 -47.49
CA SER A 419 15.53 -24.09 -46.65
C SER A 419 15.14 -23.71 -45.22
N TRP A 420 15.78 -22.68 -44.67
CA TRP A 420 15.60 -22.27 -43.29
C TRP A 420 14.23 -21.66 -43.06
N TYR A 421 13.63 -21.02 -44.07
CA TYR A 421 12.28 -20.45 -43.98
C TYR A 421 11.21 -21.53 -43.83
N LYS A 422 11.33 -22.64 -44.58
CA LYS A 422 10.42 -23.80 -44.43
C LYS A 422 10.55 -24.41 -43.03
N SER A 423 11.78 -24.65 -42.59
CA SER A 423 12.05 -25.23 -41.27
C SER A 423 11.62 -24.32 -40.11
N ALA A 424 11.86 -23.01 -40.22
CA ALA A 424 11.41 -22.02 -39.24
C ALA A 424 9.88 -21.92 -39.18
N ARG A 425 9.18 -21.98 -40.32
CA ARG A 425 7.70 -21.98 -40.35
C ARG A 425 7.12 -23.16 -39.57
N VAL A 426 7.61 -24.37 -39.83
CA VAL A 426 7.17 -25.58 -39.11
C VAL A 426 7.54 -25.48 -37.62
N THR A 427 8.74 -25.00 -37.30
CA THR A 427 9.21 -24.81 -35.92
C THR A 427 8.31 -23.85 -35.14
N VAL A 428 7.96 -22.69 -35.73
CA VAL A 428 7.08 -21.70 -35.11
C VAL A 428 5.66 -22.21 -34.95
N SER A 429 5.14 -22.97 -35.92
CA SER A 429 3.83 -23.63 -35.77
C SER A 429 3.84 -24.54 -34.54
N ILE A 430 4.85 -25.40 -34.40
CA ILE A 430 4.94 -26.34 -33.27
C ILE A 430 5.07 -25.60 -31.93
N LEU A 431 5.86 -24.54 -31.86
CA LEU A 431 5.96 -23.72 -30.65
C LEU A 431 4.60 -23.11 -30.27
N ASN A 432 3.91 -22.50 -31.24
CA ASN A 432 2.59 -21.90 -31.00
C ASN A 432 1.58 -22.95 -30.52
N ASP A 433 1.50 -24.08 -31.23
CA ASP A 433 0.57 -25.15 -30.90
C ASP A 433 0.88 -25.72 -29.51
N THR A 434 2.16 -25.84 -29.14
CA THR A 434 2.56 -26.35 -27.83
C THR A 434 2.18 -25.39 -26.70
N PHE A 435 2.58 -24.12 -26.77
CA PHE A 435 2.22 -23.15 -25.73
C PHE A 435 0.71 -22.94 -25.65
N ALA A 436 0.03 -22.77 -26.79
CA ALA A 436 -1.42 -22.55 -26.81
C ALA A 436 -2.18 -23.78 -26.27
N SER A 437 -1.86 -24.99 -26.72
CA SER A 437 -2.57 -26.19 -26.23
C SER A 437 -2.33 -26.43 -24.74
N GLN A 438 -1.09 -26.30 -24.26
CA GLN A 438 -0.77 -26.54 -22.85
C GLN A 438 -1.37 -25.46 -21.94
N MET A 439 -1.27 -24.19 -22.31
CA MET A 439 -1.91 -23.11 -21.55
C MET A 439 -3.43 -23.28 -21.56
N GLN A 440 -4.06 -23.57 -22.71
CA GLN A 440 -5.51 -23.76 -22.77
C GLN A 440 -5.99 -24.94 -21.91
N GLN A 441 -5.26 -26.05 -21.91
CA GLN A 441 -5.58 -27.22 -21.11
C GLN A 441 -5.52 -26.93 -19.60
N LEU A 442 -4.52 -26.17 -19.17
CA LEU A 442 -4.27 -25.90 -17.76
C LEU A 442 -5.10 -24.73 -17.21
N LEU A 443 -5.47 -23.76 -18.05
CA LEU A 443 -6.17 -22.55 -17.64
C LEU A 443 -7.71 -22.66 -17.61
N ALA A 444 -8.30 -23.81 -17.98
CA ALA A 444 -9.74 -24.11 -17.99
C ALA A 444 -10.68 -22.89 -17.79
N ASN A 445 -10.99 -22.16 -18.89
CA ASN A 445 -11.86 -20.97 -19.00
C ASN A 445 -11.24 -19.55 -18.84
N VAL A 446 -9.95 -19.35 -19.08
CA VAL A 446 -9.36 -17.98 -19.15
C VAL A 446 -9.52 -17.33 -20.54
N VAL A 447 -9.68 -16.00 -20.54
CA VAL A 447 -9.96 -15.10 -21.67
C VAL A 447 -9.00 -15.31 -22.86
N GLU A 448 -9.53 -15.44 -24.09
CA GLU A 448 -8.77 -15.63 -25.35
C GLU A 448 -7.61 -14.63 -25.54
N LYS A 449 -7.72 -13.43 -24.97
CA LYS A 449 -6.71 -12.36 -25.07
C LYS A 449 -5.36 -12.74 -24.45
N ASP A 450 -5.33 -13.57 -23.42
CA ASP A 450 -4.08 -14.01 -22.78
C ASP A 450 -3.35 -15.11 -23.60
N MET A 451 -4.02 -15.64 -24.63
CA MET A 451 -3.54 -16.69 -25.53
C MET A 451 -2.98 -16.14 -26.86
N GLU A 452 -3.03 -14.82 -27.08
CA GLU A 452 -2.48 -14.23 -28.30
C GLU A 452 -0.95 -14.42 -28.38
N PRO A 453 -0.42 -14.84 -29.55
CA PRO A 453 1.01 -15.07 -29.73
C PRO A 453 1.84 -13.81 -29.44
N PRO A 454 2.98 -13.93 -28.75
CA PRO A 454 3.85 -12.80 -28.43
C PRO A 454 4.39 -12.05 -29.66
N SER A 455 4.84 -10.81 -29.45
CA SER A 455 5.29 -9.90 -30.51
C SER A 455 6.37 -10.50 -31.41
N SER A 456 7.37 -11.19 -30.84
CA SER A 456 8.43 -11.83 -31.64
C SER A 456 7.88 -12.91 -32.57
N ILE A 457 6.89 -13.68 -32.14
CA ILE A 457 6.25 -14.73 -32.96
C ILE A 457 5.46 -14.10 -34.11
N MET A 458 4.76 -13.00 -33.83
CA MET A 458 4.06 -12.22 -34.85
C MET A 458 5.04 -11.63 -35.87
N GLU A 459 6.19 -11.15 -35.41
CA GLU A 459 7.27 -10.69 -36.28
C GLU A 459 7.83 -11.83 -37.15
N VAL A 460 8.10 -13.02 -36.58
CA VAL A 460 8.55 -14.18 -37.36
C VAL A 460 7.53 -14.50 -38.45
N ARG A 461 6.24 -14.55 -38.12
CA ARG A 461 5.16 -14.76 -39.11
C ARG A 461 5.24 -13.73 -40.23
N SER A 462 5.43 -12.46 -39.90
CA SER A 462 5.55 -11.39 -40.90
C SER A 462 6.75 -11.58 -41.84
N VAL A 463 7.92 -11.98 -41.31
CA VAL A 463 9.13 -12.24 -42.11
C VAL A 463 8.91 -13.46 -43.02
N LEU A 464 8.33 -14.53 -42.49
CA LEU A 464 8.06 -15.76 -43.24
C LEU A 464 6.97 -15.61 -44.32
N CYS A 465 6.09 -14.59 -44.20
CA CYS A 465 5.07 -14.26 -45.20
C CYS A 465 5.60 -13.35 -46.31
N LYS A 466 6.58 -12.47 -46.04
CA LYS A 466 7.17 -11.55 -47.04
C LYS A 466 7.96 -12.28 -48.14
N ASP A 467 8.50 -13.46 -47.86
CA ASP A 467 9.27 -14.28 -48.81
C ASP A 467 8.44 -15.41 -49.49
N ALA A 468 7.11 -15.41 -49.30
CA ALA A 468 6.23 -16.25 -50.10
C ALA A 468 6.20 -15.68 -51.53
N PRO A 469 6.60 -16.43 -52.57
CA PRO A 469 6.35 -15.97 -53.94
C PRO A 469 4.84 -15.79 -54.08
N SER A 470 4.42 -14.64 -54.59
CA SER A 470 3.04 -14.46 -55.03
C SER A 470 2.76 -15.51 -56.11
N HIS A 471 2.23 -16.66 -55.72
CA HIS A 471 1.57 -17.53 -56.67
C HIS A 471 0.25 -16.84 -56.97
N ARG A 472 0.28 -15.91 -57.93
CA ARG A 472 -0.93 -15.59 -58.67
C ARG A 472 -1.31 -16.85 -59.44
N ASP A 473 -2.60 -17.11 -59.41
CA ASP A 473 -3.36 -18.09 -60.18
C ASP A 473 -3.06 -19.53 -59.73
N SER A 474 -4.01 -20.33 -59.24
CA SER A 474 -5.46 -20.36 -59.50
C SER A 474 -6.09 -21.47 -58.62
N ASN A 475 -7.34 -21.25 -58.17
CA ASN A 475 -8.35 -22.22 -57.70
C ASN A 475 -7.94 -23.44 -56.85
N PHE A 476 -8.47 -23.54 -55.63
CA PHE A 476 -9.47 -24.56 -55.28
C PHE A 476 -10.03 -24.27 -53.87
N TYR A 477 -11.37 -24.23 -53.78
CA TYR A 477 -12.14 -24.19 -52.55
C TYR A 477 -11.95 -25.49 -51.75
N TYR A 478 -11.69 -25.38 -50.45
CA TYR A 478 -12.52 -25.93 -49.36
C TYR A 478 -11.99 -25.47 -48.00
#